data_AF-A0A9D8NLS0-F1
#
_entry.id   AF-A0A9D8NLS0-F1
#
_cell.length_a   1.000
_cell.length_b   1.000
_cell.length_c   1.000
_cell.angle_alpha   90.00
_cell.angle_beta   90.00
_cell.angle_gamma   90.00
#
_symmetry.space_group_name_H-M   'P 1'
#
loop_
_entity.id
_entity.type
_entity.pdbx_description
1 polymer ?
#
loop_
_entity_poly.entity_id
_entity_poly.type
_entity_poly.pdbx_seq_one_letter_code
_entity_poly.pdbx_strand_id
1 'polypeptide(L)'
;MKINHLVIFVFFLPVIFLINGCIIYPELVETGMKSPKTEKCGDCHIDIYKEWNNSPHAGSYTSNSFKEETFDYSFTFCIGCHSPKTIFTNGNIEPRDIHVEEGVNCNGCHLNDCTLAGPTPARAPHPFAEKDMFYKTSELCGKCHIGTYTTWQEIKGMDEKKTCQDCHMPKIFRKLIQDEPWQKIYPKREGKRHLFSYQDLIPVDEDHLLLSFANIVQSESTIEGALEITNAGIPHSIPTGDYGYREVLVKIELLNKTGQVVDARETSLFVELKTALNYGEKRIIQFDFILKENVSSIRAQMLRTSLERDTSFILAEKIYGHL
;
A
#
# COMPACT_ATOMS: atom_id res chain seq x y z
N MET A 1 59.72 -22.13 -63.77
CA MET A 1 58.70 -21.38 -63.00
C MET A 1 57.68 -22.36 -62.44
N LYS A 2 57.77 -22.69 -61.16
CA LYS A 2 56.71 -23.39 -60.42
C LYS A 2 56.43 -22.56 -59.17
N ILE A 3 55.21 -22.02 -59.11
CA ILE A 3 54.70 -21.19 -58.03
C ILE A 3 54.21 -22.14 -56.94
N ASN A 4 54.83 -22.10 -55.76
CA ASN A 4 54.32 -22.80 -54.58
C ASN A 4 53.14 -22.00 -54.01
N HIS A 5 51.95 -22.57 -54.06
CA HIS A 5 50.77 -22.03 -53.39
C HIS A 5 50.85 -22.32 -51.89
N LEU A 6 50.98 -21.26 -51.10
CA LEU A 6 50.84 -21.28 -49.65
C LEU A 6 49.35 -21.41 -49.32
N VAL A 7 48.90 -22.59 -48.91
CA VAL A 7 47.53 -22.82 -48.43
C VAL A 7 47.45 -22.38 -46.97
N ILE A 8 46.90 -21.19 -46.72
CA ILE A 8 46.59 -20.71 -45.36
C ILE A 8 45.26 -21.34 -44.95
N PHE A 9 45.31 -22.31 -44.03
CA PHE A 9 44.12 -22.82 -43.34
C PHE A 9 43.64 -21.77 -42.34
N VAL A 10 42.68 -20.94 -42.75
CA VAL A 10 41.92 -20.09 -41.83
C VAL A 10 40.94 -21.00 -41.09
N PHE A 11 41.28 -21.37 -39.85
CA PHE A 11 40.33 -22.00 -38.93
C PHE A 11 39.23 -20.98 -38.60
N PHE A 12 38.10 -21.09 -39.29
CA PHE A 12 36.85 -20.47 -38.86
C PHE A 12 36.37 -21.22 -37.61
N LEU A 13 36.74 -20.72 -36.43
CA LEU A 13 36.04 -21.05 -35.19
C LEU A 13 34.58 -20.60 -35.36
N PRO A 14 33.59 -21.49 -35.26
CA PRO A 14 32.21 -21.05 -35.23
C PRO A 14 32.03 -20.34 -33.89
N VAL A 15 32.06 -19.01 -33.91
CA VAL A 15 31.55 -18.20 -32.80
C VAL A 15 30.06 -18.44 -32.79
N ILE A 16 29.65 -19.49 -32.07
CA ILE A 16 28.27 -19.69 -31.66
C ILE A 16 27.96 -18.48 -30.77
N PHE A 17 27.30 -17.50 -31.36
CA PHE A 17 26.66 -16.41 -30.63
C PHE A 17 25.59 -17.06 -29.74
N LEU A 18 25.94 -17.38 -28.49
CA LEU A 18 24.98 -17.65 -27.44
C LEU A 18 24.32 -16.31 -27.08
N ILE A 19 23.24 -15.98 -27.80
CA ILE A 19 22.39 -14.81 -27.54
C ILE A 19 21.37 -15.09 -26.42
N ASN A 20 21.64 -16.05 -25.54
CA ASN A 20 20.89 -16.21 -24.31
C ASN A 20 21.63 -15.41 -23.24
N GLY A 21 21.04 -14.28 -22.81
CA GLY A 21 21.59 -13.51 -21.70
C GLY A 21 21.89 -14.44 -20.53
N CYS A 22 23.11 -14.41 -20.00
CA CYS A 22 23.51 -15.29 -18.90
C CYS A 22 22.57 -15.08 -17.72
N ILE A 23 21.69 -16.05 -17.48
CA ILE A 23 20.99 -16.21 -16.21
C ILE A 23 22.07 -16.64 -15.22
N ILE A 24 22.35 -15.78 -14.25
CA ILE A 24 23.41 -15.95 -13.25
C ILE A 24 22.85 -16.40 -11.92
N TYR A 25 21.62 -15.99 -11.59
CA TYR A 25 20.95 -16.32 -10.34
C TYR A 25 19.62 -17.08 -10.59
N PRO A 26 19.65 -18.30 -11.16
CA PRO A 26 18.45 -19.11 -11.37
C PRO A 26 17.77 -19.55 -10.06
N GLU A 27 18.49 -19.57 -8.94
CA GLU A 27 17.97 -19.90 -7.62
C GLU A 27 16.92 -18.90 -7.11
N LEU A 28 16.90 -17.67 -7.63
CA LEU A 28 15.97 -16.63 -7.16
C LEU A 28 14.50 -16.89 -7.53
N VAL A 29 14.25 -17.87 -8.41
CA VAL A 29 12.90 -18.29 -8.83
C VAL A 29 12.58 -19.73 -8.46
N GLU A 30 13.46 -20.39 -7.68
CA GLU A 30 13.17 -21.72 -7.15
C GLU A 30 11.94 -21.66 -6.22
N THR A 31 11.20 -22.77 -6.15
CA THR A 31 9.96 -22.89 -5.38
C THR A 31 10.04 -24.05 -4.38
N GLY A 32 9.04 -24.12 -3.49
CA GLY A 32 9.01 -25.13 -2.43
C GLY A 32 10.18 -24.94 -1.45
N MET A 33 10.78 -26.05 -1.01
CA MET A 33 11.86 -26.05 -0.01
C MET A 33 13.12 -25.26 -0.42
N LYS A 34 13.26 -24.93 -1.70
CA LYS A 34 14.38 -24.16 -2.24
C LYS A 34 14.06 -22.68 -2.47
N SER A 35 12.86 -22.23 -2.14
CA SER A 35 12.51 -20.82 -2.31
C SER A 35 13.53 -19.94 -1.58
N PRO A 36 14.07 -18.90 -2.23
CA PRO A 36 14.99 -17.99 -1.59
C PRO A 36 14.29 -17.20 -0.49
N LYS A 37 15.08 -16.75 0.50
CA LYS A 37 14.66 -15.68 1.39
C LYS A 37 14.65 -14.34 0.65
N THR A 38 13.77 -13.44 1.05
CA THR A 38 13.65 -12.10 0.44
C THR A 38 14.91 -11.26 0.61
N GLU A 39 15.71 -11.53 1.64
CA GLU A 39 17.06 -10.94 1.81
C GLU A 39 17.92 -11.10 0.55
N LYS A 40 17.81 -12.21 -0.18
CA LYS A 40 18.54 -12.43 -1.45
C LYS A 40 18.12 -11.47 -2.56
N CYS A 41 16.86 -11.04 -2.60
CA CYS A 41 16.43 -9.97 -3.48
C CYS A 41 17.07 -8.65 -3.06
N GLY A 42 17.22 -8.43 -1.74
CA GLY A 42 17.85 -7.28 -1.12
C GLY A 42 19.35 -7.12 -1.39
N ASP A 43 20.06 -8.19 -1.74
CA ASP A 43 21.46 -8.13 -2.17
C ASP A 43 21.63 -7.16 -3.36
N CYS A 44 20.70 -7.19 -4.32
CA CYS A 44 20.71 -6.33 -5.51
C CYS A 44 19.72 -5.15 -5.42
N HIS A 45 18.52 -5.37 -4.88
CA HIS A 45 17.42 -4.40 -4.81
C HIS A 45 17.32 -3.73 -3.45
N ILE A 46 18.44 -3.19 -2.95
CA ILE A 46 18.65 -2.73 -1.57
C ILE A 46 17.54 -1.77 -1.10
N ASP A 47 17.21 -0.76 -1.92
CA ASP A 47 16.23 0.27 -1.52
C ASP A 47 14.79 -0.28 -1.49
N ILE A 48 14.45 -1.17 -2.43
CA ILE A 48 13.13 -1.83 -2.47
C ILE A 48 12.98 -2.76 -1.27
N TYR A 49 14.01 -3.56 -0.99
CA TYR A 49 14.02 -4.47 0.15
C TYR A 49 13.82 -3.72 1.47
N LYS A 50 14.51 -2.58 1.66
CA LYS A 50 14.32 -1.75 2.87
C LYS A 50 12.91 -1.17 2.99
N GLU A 51 12.32 -0.71 1.88
CA GLU A 51 10.93 -0.23 1.89
C GLU A 51 9.96 -1.35 2.27
N TRP A 52 10.09 -2.51 1.62
CA TRP A 52 9.25 -3.68 1.88
C TRP A 52 9.42 -4.21 3.31
N ASN A 53 10.65 -4.35 3.80
CA ASN A 53 10.95 -4.94 5.11
C ASN A 53 10.35 -4.13 6.28
N ASN A 54 10.10 -2.84 6.06
CA ASN A 54 9.44 -1.94 7.03
C ASN A 54 7.94 -1.74 6.73
N SER A 55 7.37 -2.48 5.77
CA SER A 55 5.98 -2.36 5.38
C SER A 55 5.05 -3.30 6.15
N PRO A 56 3.73 -3.02 6.19
CA PRO A 56 2.73 -3.96 6.71
C PRO A 56 2.69 -5.31 5.97
N HIS A 57 3.13 -5.35 4.71
CA HIS A 57 3.21 -6.58 3.93
C HIS A 57 4.30 -7.54 4.43
N ALA A 58 5.47 -7.04 4.83
CA ALA A 58 6.51 -7.91 5.41
C ALA A 58 6.08 -8.47 6.77
N GLY A 59 5.33 -7.70 7.57
CA GLY A 59 4.83 -8.12 8.87
C GLY A 59 3.45 -8.80 8.86
N SER A 60 2.86 -9.08 7.68
CA SER A 60 1.45 -9.49 7.58
C SER A 60 1.15 -10.80 8.28
N TYR A 61 2.11 -11.74 8.30
CA TYR A 61 1.98 -13.01 9.01
C TYR A 61 2.36 -12.90 10.50
N THR A 62 3.34 -12.08 10.84
CA THR A 62 3.93 -12.04 12.19
C THR A 62 3.29 -11.03 13.13
N SER A 63 2.38 -10.18 12.64
CA SER A 63 1.71 -9.19 13.49
C SER A 63 0.88 -9.85 14.59
N ASN A 64 0.99 -9.33 15.82
CA ASN A 64 0.25 -9.88 16.97
C ASN A 64 -1.26 -9.80 16.77
N SER A 65 -1.77 -8.66 16.25
CA SER A 65 -3.20 -8.50 15.95
C SER A 65 -3.71 -9.58 15.01
N PHE A 66 -2.96 -9.91 13.95
CA PHE A 66 -3.34 -10.98 13.03
C PHE A 66 -3.33 -12.35 13.71
N LYS A 67 -2.28 -12.64 14.50
CA LYS A 67 -2.19 -13.89 15.24
C LYS A 67 -3.36 -14.08 16.20
N GLU A 68 -3.76 -13.02 16.91
CA GLU A 68 -4.90 -13.05 17.83
C GLU A 68 -6.23 -13.18 17.10
N GLU A 69 -6.48 -12.37 16.07
CA GLU A 69 -7.71 -12.39 15.27
C GLU A 69 -7.90 -13.72 14.51
N THR A 70 -6.81 -14.45 14.24
CA THR A 70 -6.86 -15.76 13.59
C THR A 70 -6.82 -16.95 14.55
N PHE A 71 -6.93 -16.71 15.86
CA PHE A 71 -6.81 -17.73 16.90
C PHE A 71 -5.55 -18.59 16.71
N ASP A 72 -4.39 -17.93 16.70
CA ASP A 72 -3.09 -18.57 16.49
C ASP A 72 -3.02 -19.34 15.16
N TYR A 73 -3.36 -18.65 14.06
CA TYR A 73 -3.28 -19.17 12.69
C TYR A 73 -4.22 -20.36 12.39
N SER A 74 -5.31 -20.50 13.14
CA SER A 74 -6.29 -21.58 12.94
C SER A 74 -7.02 -21.51 11.59
N PHE A 75 -6.96 -20.37 10.88
CA PHE A 75 -7.61 -20.13 9.60
C PHE A 75 -6.62 -20.09 8.44
N THR A 76 -6.45 -21.22 7.74
CA THR A 76 -5.51 -21.34 6.62
C THR A 76 -5.81 -20.42 5.44
N PHE A 77 -7.09 -20.10 5.20
CA PHE A 77 -7.49 -19.19 4.12
C PHE A 77 -6.93 -17.77 4.35
N CYS A 78 -6.77 -17.34 5.60
CA CYS A 78 -6.17 -16.04 5.93
C CYS A 78 -4.68 -16.01 5.53
N ILE A 79 -4.00 -17.15 5.70
CA ILE A 79 -2.55 -17.28 5.41
C ILE A 79 -2.30 -17.15 3.91
N GLY A 80 -3.25 -17.53 3.04
CA GLY A 80 -3.14 -17.31 1.60
C GLY A 80 -2.84 -15.85 1.24
N CYS A 81 -3.54 -14.90 1.87
CA CYS A 81 -3.29 -13.47 1.65
C CYS A 81 -2.16 -12.92 2.51
N HIS A 82 -1.88 -13.51 3.68
CA HIS A 82 -0.90 -13.01 4.65
C HIS A 82 0.50 -13.61 4.52
N SER A 83 0.67 -14.69 3.78
CA SER A 83 1.94 -15.29 3.37
C SER A 83 1.74 -16.07 2.06
N PRO A 84 1.42 -15.37 0.95
CA PRO A 84 1.11 -15.99 -0.33
C PRO A 84 2.31 -16.75 -0.91
N LYS A 85 2.04 -17.90 -1.53
CA LYS A 85 2.98 -18.57 -2.42
C LYS A 85 3.15 -17.80 -3.73
N THR A 86 2.04 -17.41 -4.34
CA THR A 86 1.94 -16.52 -5.51
C THR A 86 0.51 -16.00 -5.63
N ILE A 87 0.33 -14.74 -6.06
CA ILE A 87 -0.99 -14.17 -6.36
C ILE A 87 -1.53 -14.55 -7.76
N PHE A 88 -0.72 -15.21 -8.59
CA PHE A 88 -1.08 -15.61 -9.95
C PHE A 88 -1.84 -16.93 -9.95
N THR A 89 -3.04 -16.93 -9.36
CA THR A 89 -3.94 -18.09 -9.31
C THR A 89 -5.32 -17.74 -9.87
N ASN A 90 -6.05 -18.78 -10.29
CA ASN A 90 -7.43 -18.68 -10.79
C ASN A 90 -8.48 -18.86 -9.67
N GLY A 91 -8.05 -18.95 -8.41
CA GLY A 91 -8.90 -19.27 -7.26
C GLY A 91 -8.28 -18.78 -5.96
N ASN A 92 -8.41 -19.57 -4.89
CA ASN A 92 -7.78 -19.24 -3.61
C ASN A 92 -6.26 -19.14 -3.76
N ILE A 93 -5.68 -18.22 -2.99
CA ILE A 93 -4.23 -18.07 -2.92
C ILE A 93 -3.71 -19.09 -1.94
N GLU A 94 -2.85 -19.99 -2.41
CA GLU A 94 -2.22 -20.97 -1.55
C GLU A 94 -1.18 -20.30 -0.63
N PRO A 95 -1.13 -20.67 0.66
CA PRO A 95 -0.09 -20.19 1.55
C PRO A 95 1.28 -20.75 1.16
N ARG A 96 2.34 -20.02 1.51
CA ARG A 96 3.72 -20.48 1.37
C ARG A 96 4.06 -21.47 2.49
N ASP A 97 4.87 -22.48 2.17
CA ASP A 97 5.26 -23.52 3.13
C ASP A 97 6.52 -23.17 3.96
N ILE A 98 7.36 -22.26 3.43
CA ILE A 98 8.63 -21.85 4.05
C ILE A 98 8.77 -20.33 4.05
N HIS A 99 9.58 -19.79 4.96
CA HIS A 99 9.77 -18.33 5.12
C HIS A 99 8.43 -17.59 5.29
N VAL A 100 7.48 -18.20 6.00
CA VAL A 100 6.13 -17.64 6.22
C VAL A 100 6.18 -16.35 7.03
N GLU A 101 7.21 -16.20 7.85
CA GLU A 101 7.50 -15.00 8.62
C GLU A 101 7.80 -13.77 7.76
N GLU A 102 8.13 -13.95 6.47
CA GLU A 102 8.31 -12.84 5.53
C GLU A 102 6.98 -12.28 5.00
N GLY A 103 5.83 -12.82 5.43
CA GLY A 103 4.52 -12.33 5.03
C GLY A 103 4.32 -12.29 3.51
N VAL A 104 3.72 -11.21 3.02
CA VAL A 104 3.62 -10.91 1.58
C VAL A 104 4.97 -10.45 1.06
N ASN A 105 5.76 -11.41 0.58
CA ASN A 105 7.15 -11.20 0.17
C ASN A 105 7.30 -10.94 -1.34
N CYS A 106 8.54 -10.74 -1.82
CA CYS A 106 8.82 -10.48 -3.23
C CYS A 106 8.24 -11.57 -4.16
N ASN A 107 8.48 -12.85 -3.85
CA ASN A 107 8.02 -13.95 -4.67
C ASN A 107 6.49 -14.08 -4.65
N GLY A 108 5.86 -13.82 -3.50
CA GLY A 108 4.39 -13.81 -3.39
C GLY A 108 3.71 -12.89 -4.40
N CYS A 109 4.30 -11.72 -4.68
CA CYS A 109 3.76 -10.76 -5.65
C CYS A 109 4.34 -10.88 -7.07
N HIS A 110 5.61 -11.24 -7.21
CA HIS A 110 6.32 -11.15 -8.50
C HIS A 110 6.56 -12.48 -9.20
N LEU A 111 6.47 -13.62 -8.50
CA LEU A 111 6.76 -14.93 -9.05
C LEU A 111 5.52 -15.49 -9.77
N ASN A 112 5.69 -15.80 -11.05
CA ASN A 112 4.72 -16.54 -11.85
C ASN A 112 5.47 -17.57 -12.72
N ASP A 113 5.05 -18.83 -12.71
CA ASP A 113 5.64 -19.92 -13.48
C ASP A 113 7.19 -19.96 -13.48
N CYS A 114 7.78 -19.96 -12.27
CA CYS A 114 9.24 -19.98 -12.06
C CYS A 114 9.99 -18.83 -12.75
N THR A 115 9.32 -17.70 -12.96
CA THR A 115 9.92 -16.46 -13.48
C THR A 115 9.42 -15.27 -12.68
N LEU A 116 10.25 -14.22 -12.58
CA LEU A 116 9.81 -12.94 -12.02
C LEU A 116 9.29 -12.04 -13.12
N ALA A 117 8.25 -11.26 -12.84
CA ALA A 117 7.71 -10.29 -13.79
C ALA A 117 7.52 -8.91 -13.16
N GLY A 118 7.34 -7.91 -14.00
CA GLY A 118 7.09 -6.54 -13.58
C GLY A 118 6.75 -5.63 -14.76
N PRO A 119 6.36 -4.37 -14.48
CA PRO A 119 5.82 -3.47 -15.50
C PRO A 119 6.90 -2.87 -16.41
N THR A 120 8.17 -3.19 -16.18
CA THR A 120 9.30 -2.58 -16.88
C THR A 120 10.14 -3.68 -17.51
N PRO A 121 10.50 -3.55 -18.81
CA PRO A 121 11.44 -4.48 -19.41
C PRO A 121 12.78 -4.42 -18.67
N ALA A 122 13.27 -5.59 -18.29
CA ALA A 122 14.56 -5.76 -17.67
C ALA A 122 15.30 -6.91 -18.34
N ARG A 123 16.54 -6.68 -18.75
CA ARG A 123 17.50 -7.77 -18.91
C ARG A 123 17.96 -8.10 -17.50
N ALA A 124 17.35 -9.05 -16.83
CA ALA A 124 17.69 -9.39 -15.45
C ALA A 124 18.80 -10.47 -15.38
N PRO A 125 19.62 -10.50 -14.32
CA PRO A 125 20.58 -11.58 -14.11
C PRO A 125 19.92 -12.85 -13.52
N HIS A 126 18.61 -12.83 -13.29
CA HIS A 126 17.78 -13.97 -12.88
C HIS A 126 16.67 -14.22 -13.92
N PRO A 127 15.97 -15.37 -13.89
CA PRO A 127 14.85 -15.62 -14.79
C PRO A 127 13.78 -14.53 -14.65
N PHE A 128 13.48 -13.88 -15.76
CA PHE A 128 12.51 -12.80 -15.86
C PHE A 128 11.62 -13.06 -17.07
N ALA A 129 10.31 -13.01 -16.87
CA ALA A 129 9.34 -13.10 -17.94
C ALA A 129 9.38 -11.84 -18.80
N GLU A 130 8.51 -11.73 -19.79
CA GLU A 130 8.32 -10.45 -20.46
C GLU A 130 7.68 -9.40 -19.54
N LYS A 131 7.72 -8.13 -19.97
CA LYS A 131 7.05 -7.05 -19.25
C LYS A 131 5.57 -7.40 -19.10
N ASP A 132 5.01 -7.15 -17.92
CA ASP A 132 3.61 -7.42 -17.65
C ASP A 132 2.91 -6.16 -17.12
N MET A 133 1.87 -5.74 -17.84
CA MET A 133 1.11 -4.54 -17.51
C MET A 133 0.10 -4.76 -16.38
N PHE A 134 -0.18 -6.02 -16.00
CA PHE A 134 -0.99 -6.36 -14.83
C PHE A 134 -0.46 -5.68 -13.54
N TYR A 135 0.86 -5.54 -13.41
CA TYR A 135 1.49 -4.83 -12.28
C TYR A 135 1.12 -3.34 -12.18
N LYS A 136 0.50 -2.76 -13.21
CA LYS A 136 -0.01 -1.39 -13.20
C LYS A 136 -1.52 -1.29 -12.95
N THR A 137 -2.22 -2.41 -12.74
CA THR A 137 -3.67 -2.40 -12.51
C THR A 137 -3.98 -2.62 -11.03
N SER A 138 -5.06 -2.03 -10.54
CA SER A 138 -5.56 -2.27 -9.18
C SER A 138 -5.95 -3.74 -8.93
N GLU A 139 -6.17 -4.53 -10.00
CA GLU A 139 -6.50 -5.95 -9.92
C GLU A 139 -5.40 -6.77 -9.23
N LEU A 140 -4.12 -6.38 -9.40
CA LEU A 140 -3.00 -6.95 -8.65
C LEU A 140 -3.26 -6.93 -7.14
N CYS A 141 -3.71 -5.77 -6.62
CA CYS A 141 -4.02 -5.59 -5.21
C CYS A 141 -5.32 -6.30 -4.82
N GLY A 142 -6.29 -6.32 -5.73
CA GLY A 142 -7.59 -6.97 -5.58
C GLY A 142 -7.54 -8.49 -5.43
N LYS A 143 -6.41 -9.14 -5.75
CA LYS A 143 -6.18 -10.57 -5.44
C LYS A 143 -6.31 -10.88 -3.94
N CYS A 144 -5.88 -9.95 -3.08
CA CYS A 144 -5.99 -10.08 -1.62
C CYS A 144 -6.98 -9.08 -1.00
N HIS A 145 -7.03 -7.84 -1.51
CA HIS A 145 -7.88 -6.76 -0.99
C HIS A 145 -9.25 -6.73 -1.69
N ILE A 146 -10.00 -7.82 -1.60
CA ILE A 146 -11.15 -8.10 -2.47
C ILE A 146 -12.28 -7.06 -2.29
N GLY A 147 -12.74 -6.78 -1.07
CA GLY A 147 -13.86 -5.86 -0.87
C GLY A 147 -13.46 -4.40 -1.09
N THR A 148 -12.27 -3.98 -0.65
CA THR A 148 -11.74 -2.64 -1.01
C THR A 148 -11.63 -2.47 -2.52
N TYR A 149 -11.14 -3.49 -3.24
CA TYR A 149 -11.07 -3.45 -4.70
C TYR A 149 -12.46 -3.41 -5.34
N THR A 150 -13.44 -4.14 -4.78
CA THR A 150 -14.82 -4.12 -5.26
C THR A 150 -15.44 -2.72 -5.09
N THR A 151 -15.32 -2.11 -3.91
CA THR A 151 -15.76 -0.72 -3.68
C THR A 151 -15.04 0.24 -4.61
N TRP A 152 -13.74 0.05 -4.82
CA TRP A 152 -12.99 0.84 -5.81
C TRP A 152 -13.62 0.65 -7.19
N GLN A 153 -13.83 -0.57 -7.68
CA GLN A 153 -14.38 -0.87 -9.01
C GLN A 153 -15.75 -0.20 -9.24
N GLU A 154 -16.63 -0.21 -8.23
CA GLU A 154 -17.99 0.32 -8.30
C GLU A 154 -18.08 1.84 -8.49
N ILE A 155 -17.01 2.59 -8.19
CA ILE A 155 -16.97 4.04 -8.37
C ILE A 155 -17.09 4.42 -9.84
N LYS A 156 -18.11 5.24 -10.13
CA LYS A 156 -18.43 5.83 -11.44
C LYS A 156 -18.19 7.33 -11.43
N GLY A 157 -17.91 7.92 -12.59
CA GLY A 157 -17.86 9.38 -12.75
C GLY A 157 -16.67 10.09 -12.11
N MET A 158 -15.61 9.35 -11.73
CA MET A 158 -14.32 9.94 -11.39
C MET A 158 -13.46 10.00 -12.65
N ASP A 159 -13.23 11.20 -13.16
CA ASP A 159 -12.25 11.44 -14.21
C ASP A 159 -10.85 11.09 -13.65
N GLU A 160 -10.07 10.31 -14.40
CA GLU A 160 -8.73 9.84 -13.99
C GLU A 160 -8.70 9.07 -12.65
N LYS A 161 -9.58 8.07 -12.49
CA LYS A 161 -9.58 7.15 -11.35
C LYS A 161 -8.21 6.53 -11.08
N LYS A 162 -7.54 7.02 -10.03
CA LYS A 162 -6.22 6.55 -9.59
C LYS A 162 -6.24 5.06 -9.28
N THR A 163 -5.16 4.37 -9.65
CA THR A 163 -4.96 2.96 -9.28
C THR A 163 -4.52 2.87 -7.82
N CYS A 164 -4.65 1.68 -7.20
CA CYS A 164 -4.15 1.44 -5.84
C CYS A 164 -2.67 1.84 -5.71
N GLN A 165 -1.86 1.52 -6.73
CA GLN A 165 -0.43 1.79 -6.78
C GLN A 165 -0.08 3.28 -6.95
N ASP A 166 -1.03 4.15 -7.32
CA ASP A 166 -0.73 5.57 -7.44
C ASP A 166 -0.63 6.26 -6.08
N CYS A 167 -1.43 5.82 -5.10
CA CYS A 167 -1.37 6.30 -3.72
C CYS A 167 -0.51 5.40 -2.81
N HIS A 168 -0.65 4.08 -2.88
CA HIS A 168 0.02 3.14 -1.94
C HIS A 168 1.41 2.68 -2.39
N MET A 169 1.79 2.97 -3.63
CA MET A 169 3.13 2.70 -4.16
C MET A 169 3.63 3.91 -4.97
N PRO A 170 3.71 5.12 -4.39
CA PRO A 170 3.92 6.33 -5.17
C PRO A 170 5.20 6.28 -6.01
N LYS A 171 5.17 7.02 -7.12
CA LYS A 171 6.26 7.04 -8.11
C LYS A 171 7.55 7.56 -7.47
N ILE A 172 8.68 6.99 -7.89
CA ILE A 172 10.01 7.43 -7.48
C ILE A 172 10.99 7.24 -8.63
N PHE A 173 11.90 8.19 -8.84
CA PHE A 173 12.97 8.06 -9.82
C PHE A 173 14.26 7.53 -9.15
N ARG A 174 14.61 6.27 -9.38
CA ARG A 174 15.75 5.60 -8.72
C ARG A 174 16.44 4.56 -9.60
N LYS A 175 17.62 4.10 -9.17
CA LYS A 175 18.16 2.83 -9.68
C LYS A 175 17.34 1.69 -9.08
N LEU A 176 17.06 0.65 -9.85
CA LEU A 176 16.42 -0.55 -9.31
C LEU A 176 17.44 -1.51 -8.70
N ILE A 177 18.65 -1.55 -9.25
CA ILE A 177 19.75 -2.39 -8.76
C ILE A 177 20.86 -1.49 -8.25
N GLN A 178 21.28 -1.70 -7.00
CA GLN A 178 22.28 -0.91 -6.28
C GLN A 178 23.60 -1.67 -6.08
N ASP A 179 23.64 -2.97 -6.36
CA ASP A 179 24.84 -3.80 -6.18
C ASP A 179 25.83 -3.71 -7.35
N GLU A 180 27.12 -3.95 -7.07
CA GLU A 180 28.21 -3.96 -8.06
C GLU A 180 28.46 -5.38 -8.62
N PRO A 181 28.73 -5.55 -9.93
CA PRO A 181 28.91 -4.52 -10.96
C PRO A 181 27.60 -4.07 -11.62
N TRP A 182 26.47 -4.68 -11.26
CA TRP A 182 25.18 -4.54 -11.94
C TRP A 182 24.70 -3.10 -12.02
N GLN A 183 24.86 -2.32 -10.95
CA GLN A 183 24.42 -0.92 -10.89
C GLN A 183 25.05 -0.01 -11.96
N LYS A 184 26.17 -0.41 -12.59
CA LYS A 184 26.82 0.32 -13.68
C LYS A 184 26.12 0.11 -15.02
N ILE A 185 25.42 -1.01 -15.17
CA ILE A 185 24.73 -1.42 -16.40
C ILE A 185 23.28 -0.91 -16.42
N TYR A 186 22.67 -0.75 -15.24
CA TYR A 186 21.28 -0.31 -15.13
C TYR A 186 21.15 1.18 -14.78
N PRO A 187 20.59 2.01 -15.68
CA PRO A 187 20.36 3.42 -15.40
C PRO A 187 19.19 3.64 -14.43
N LYS A 188 19.15 4.83 -13.83
CA LYS A 188 17.98 5.30 -13.07
C LYS A 188 16.74 5.34 -13.99
N ARG A 189 15.58 5.06 -13.41
CA ARG A 189 14.29 5.08 -14.10
C ARG A 189 13.16 5.38 -13.12
N GLU A 190 11.98 5.66 -13.67
CA GLU A 190 10.75 5.66 -12.86
C GLU A 190 10.49 4.25 -12.33
N GLY A 191 10.24 4.16 -11.03
CA GLY A 191 9.80 2.97 -10.33
C GLY A 191 8.73 3.34 -9.31
N LYS A 192 8.37 2.38 -8.47
CA LYS A 192 7.31 2.50 -7.46
C LYS A 192 7.90 2.21 -6.09
N ARG A 193 7.49 2.94 -5.05
CA ARG A 193 7.87 2.65 -3.66
C ARG A 193 7.12 1.42 -3.15
N HIS A 194 7.77 0.57 -2.37
CA HIS A 194 7.20 -0.66 -1.80
C HIS A 194 6.87 -0.50 -0.31
N LEU A 195 6.30 0.66 0.05
CA LEU A 195 5.95 1.00 1.42
C LEU A 195 4.58 0.42 1.82
N PHE A 196 3.64 0.32 0.87
CA PHE A 196 2.29 -0.23 1.03
C PHE A 196 1.48 0.39 2.18
N SER A 197 1.89 1.57 2.65
CA SER A 197 1.29 2.32 3.73
C SER A 197 0.83 3.67 3.19
N TYR A 198 -0.33 4.11 3.66
CA TYR A 198 -0.90 5.42 3.35
C TYR A 198 -0.31 6.52 4.26
N GLN A 199 0.16 6.13 5.45
CA GLN A 199 0.44 7.03 6.58
C GLN A 199 1.70 7.89 6.38
N ASP A 200 2.70 7.44 5.62
CA ASP A 200 3.98 8.15 5.47
C ASP A 200 4.07 9.04 4.21
N LEU A 201 3.02 9.06 3.38
CA LEU A 201 3.13 9.49 1.98
C LEU A 201 2.20 10.63 1.55
N ILE A 202 1.12 10.91 2.28
CA ILE A 202 0.17 11.98 1.94
C ILE A 202 0.03 12.94 3.13
N PRO A 203 0.36 14.24 2.98
CA PRO A 203 0.10 15.25 4.00
C PRO A 203 -1.40 15.32 4.34
N VAL A 204 -1.72 15.65 5.60
CA VAL A 204 -3.09 15.89 6.11
C VAL A 204 -3.85 16.98 5.32
N ASP A 205 -3.15 17.73 4.47
CA ASP A 205 -3.61 18.92 3.74
C ASP A 205 -3.92 18.66 2.24
N GLU A 206 -4.00 17.40 1.80
CA GLU A 206 -4.57 17.10 0.48
C GLU A 206 -6.11 17.03 0.58
N ASP A 207 -6.81 17.71 -0.33
CA ASP A 207 -8.28 17.86 -0.44
C ASP A 207 -9.09 16.54 -0.62
N HIS A 208 -8.56 15.40 -0.18
CA HIS A 208 -9.22 14.09 -0.28
C HIS A 208 -10.35 13.92 0.74
N LEU A 209 -10.19 14.50 1.93
CA LEU A 209 -11.18 14.47 3.00
C LEU A 209 -11.49 15.90 3.41
N LEU A 210 -12.69 16.37 3.06
CA LEU A 210 -13.11 17.75 3.32
C LEU A 210 -13.94 17.81 4.59
N LEU A 211 -13.52 18.67 5.52
CA LEU A 211 -14.24 18.99 6.75
C LEU A 211 -14.69 20.46 6.70
N SER A 212 -15.98 20.71 6.90
CA SER A 212 -16.53 22.06 6.98
C SER A 212 -17.56 22.17 8.09
N PHE A 213 -17.47 23.24 8.87
CA PHE A 213 -18.52 23.59 9.82
C PHE A 213 -19.64 24.35 9.11
N ALA A 214 -20.89 24.03 9.44
CA ALA A 214 -22.08 24.63 8.87
C ALA A 214 -23.12 24.93 9.96
N ASN A 215 -23.97 25.93 9.71
CA ASN A 215 -25.11 26.29 10.56
C ASN A 215 -24.75 26.47 12.04
N ILE A 216 -23.60 27.09 12.33
CA ILE A 216 -23.20 27.38 13.71
C ILE A 216 -24.11 28.46 14.29
N VAL A 217 -24.75 28.13 15.42
CA VAL A 217 -25.57 29.04 16.20
C VAL A 217 -25.02 29.08 17.62
N GLN A 218 -24.68 30.28 18.08
CA GLN A 218 -24.16 30.53 19.42
C GLN A 218 -25.21 31.31 20.23
N SER A 219 -25.55 30.79 21.40
CA SER A 219 -26.34 31.48 22.42
C SER A 219 -25.44 31.91 23.59
N GLU A 220 -26.01 32.49 24.65
CA GLU A 220 -25.23 32.86 25.84
C GLU A 220 -24.62 31.64 26.56
N SER A 221 -25.26 30.47 26.46
CA SER A 221 -24.89 29.28 27.24
C SER A 221 -24.56 28.05 26.41
N THR A 222 -24.88 28.06 25.12
CA THR A 222 -24.68 26.91 24.23
C THR A 222 -24.15 27.33 22.88
N ILE A 223 -23.46 26.40 22.23
CA ILE A 223 -23.15 26.47 20.82
C ILE A 223 -23.56 25.17 20.17
N GLU A 224 -24.28 25.27 19.06
CA GLU A 224 -24.74 24.13 18.26
C GLU A 224 -24.42 24.35 16.79
N GLY A 225 -24.31 23.27 16.05
CA GLY A 225 -24.06 23.32 14.62
C GLY A 225 -23.84 21.94 14.02
N ALA A 226 -23.35 21.94 12.78
CA ALA A 226 -23.08 20.73 12.05
C ALA A 226 -21.63 20.70 11.54
N LEU A 227 -21.01 19.53 11.62
CA LEU A 227 -19.81 19.20 10.86
C LEU A 227 -20.22 18.43 9.61
N GLU A 228 -19.87 18.97 8.45
CA GLU A 228 -19.96 18.28 7.17
C GLU A 228 -18.62 17.61 6.86
N ILE A 229 -18.64 16.30 6.61
CA ILE A 229 -17.48 15.53 6.18
C ILE A 229 -17.74 14.94 4.79
N THR A 230 -16.75 15.03 3.90
CA THR A 230 -16.84 14.49 2.53
C THR A 230 -15.59 13.71 2.18
N ASN A 231 -15.75 12.49 1.66
CA ASN A 231 -14.67 11.79 0.98
C ASN A 231 -14.65 12.24 -0.50
N ALA A 232 -13.82 13.24 -0.79
CA ALA A 232 -13.76 13.89 -2.09
C ALA A 232 -12.74 13.27 -3.05
N GLY A 233 -11.72 12.58 -2.55
CA GLY A 233 -10.57 12.15 -3.38
C GLY A 233 -10.08 10.72 -3.18
N ILE A 234 -10.61 9.97 -2.20
CA ILE A 234 -10.19 8.59 -1.93
C ILE A 234 -11.17 7.61 -2.60
N PRO A 235 -10.76 6.87 -3.63
CA PRO A 235 -11.64 6.01 -4.42
C PRO A 235 -11.93 4.66 -3.72
N HIS A 236 -12.30 4.69 -2.45
CA HIS A 236 -12.86 3.59 -1.66
C HIS A 236 -13.51 4.17 -0.39
N SER A 237 -14.19 3.36 0.40
CA SER A 237 -14.74 3.78 1.68
C SER A 237 -13.66 4.13 2.71
N ILE A 238 -14.02 4.90 3.74
CA ILE A 238 -13.13 5.24 4.86
C ILE A 238 -13.89 5.01 6.18
N PRO A 239 -13.46 4.06 7.03
CA PRO A 239 -12.40 3.08 6.78
C PRO A 239 -12.77 2.08 5.65
N THR A 240 -11.78 1.28 5.22
CA THR A 240 -11.94 0.16 4.28
C THR A 240 -11.22 -1.09 4.79
N GLY A 241 -11.51 -2.23 4.18
CA GLY A 241 -10.98 -3.55 4.52
C GLY A 241 -12.08 -4.51 4.94
N ASP A 242 -11.88 -5.79 4.67
CA ASP A 242 -12.89 -6.84 4.88
C ASP A 242 -12.80 -7.49 6.28
N TYR A 243 -11.63 -7.37 6.91
CA TYR A 243 -11.30 -8.05 8.16
C TYR A 243 -10.49 -7.16 9.10
N GLY A 244 -10.56 -7.54 10.38
CA GLY A 244 -9.84 -6.93 11.49
C GLY A 244 -10.39 -5.58 11.91
N TYR A 245 -9.88 -5.05 13.02
CA TYR A 245 -10.37 -3.77 13.54
C TYR A 245 -10.01 -2.58 12.63
N ARG A 246 -11.04 -1.83 12.22
CA ARG A 246 -10.92 -0.64 11.36
C ARG A 246 -11.86 0.47 11.83
N GLU A 247 -11.37 1.34 12.71
CA GLU A 247 -12.09 2.53 13.17
C GLU A 247 -11.51 3.79 12.52
N VAL A 248 -12.39 4.67 12.04
CA VAL A 248 -12.10 6.10 11.91
C VAL A 248 -12.98 6.88 12.86
N LEU A 249 -12.35 7.57 13.80
CA LEU A 249 -13.00 8.37 14.82
C LEU A 249 -13.09 9.82 14.35
N VAL A 250 -14.30 10.36 14.27
CA VAL A 250 -14.55 11.79 14.05
C VAL A 250 -14.71 12.43 15.41
N LYS A 251 -13.78 13.32 15.78
CA LYS A 251 -13.84 14.12 17.01
C LYS A 251 -14.20 15.55 16.68
N ILE A 252 -15.13 16.12 17.45
CA ILE A 252 -15.45 17.54 17.45
C ILE A 252 -15.13 18.02 18.87
N GLU A 253 -14.17 18.91 19.02
CA GLU A 253 -13.60 19.32 20.28
C GLU A 253 -13.79 20.81 20.49
N LEU A 254 -14.32 21.20 21.64
CA LEU A 254 -14.38 22.59 22.08
C LEU A 254 -13.08 22.94 22.79
N LEU A 255 -12.41 24.00 22.33
CA LEU A 255 -11.11 24.43 22.83
C LEU A 255 -11.22 25.74 23.62
N ASN A 256 -10.46 25.83 24.71
CA ASN A 256 -10.24 27.10 25.40
C ASN A 256 -9.17 27.97 24.72
N LYS A 257 -9.02 29.22 25.17
CA LYS A 257 -8.02 30.19 24.68
C LYS A 257 -6.56 29.69 24.76
N THR A 258 -6.27 28.66 25.56
CA THR A 258 -4.95 28.02 25.67
C THR A 258 -4.78 26.81 24.75
N GLY A 259 -5.81 26.45 23.97
CA GLY A 259 -5.83 25.29 23.08
C GLY A 259 -6.18 23.97 23.77
N GLN A 260 -6.61 23.99 25.02
CA GLN A 260 -6.99 22.77 25.74
C GLN A 260 -8.44 22.38 25.41
N VAL A 261 -8.67 21.08 25.24
CA VAL A 261 -10.00 20.50 25.06
C VAL A 261 -10.80 20.62 26.36
N VAL A 262 -11.96 21.28 26.31
CA VAL A 262 -12.85 21.46 27.47
C VAL A 262 -14.15 20.66 27.40
N ASP A 263 -14.52 20.20 26.20
CA ASP A 263 -15.58 19.24 25.91
C ASP A 263 -15.35 18.64 24.52
N ALA A 264 -15.90 17.45 24.25
CA ALA A 264 -15.79 16.77 22.96
C ALA A 264 -17.03 15.93 22.62
N ARG A 265 -17.30 15.79 21.32
CA ARG A 265 -18.24 14.83 20.75
C ARG A 265 -17.47 13.90 19.82
N GLU A 266 -17.80 12.61 19.87
CA GLU A 266 -17.12 11.60 19.08
C GLU A 266 -18.14 10.79 18.28
N THR A 267 -17.76 10.41 17.06
CA THR A 267 -18.55 9.51 16.20
C THR A 267 -17.61 8.56 15.48
N SER A 268 -17.85 7.26 15.62
CA SER A 268 -17.03 6.24 14.99
C SER A 268 -17.61 5.79 13.65
N LEU A 269 -16.73 5.65 12.66
CA LEU A 269 -16.99 5.11 11.34
C LEU A 269 -16.39 3.70 11.24
N PHE A 270 -17.20 2.72 10.86
CA PHE A 270 -16.85 1.30 10.74
C PHE A 270 -17.43 0.71 9.46
N VAL A 271 -16.73 -0.27 8.88
CA VAL A 271 -17.23 -1.00 7.69
C VAL A 271 -18.38 -1.92 8.10
N GLU A 272 -18.24 -2.63 9.20
CA GLU A 272 -19.16 -3.65 9.72
C GLU A 272 -20.51 -3.07 10.13
N LEU A 273 -20.50 -1.83 10.64
CA LEU A 273 -21.70 -1.09 11.03
C LEU A 273 -22.31 -0.30 9.87
N LYS A 274 -21.74 -0.40 8.65
CA LYS A 274 -22.14 0.37 7.47
C LYS A 274 -22.12 1.88 7.71
N THR A 275 -21.22 2.33 8.57
CA THR A 275 -20.98 3.75 8.85
C THR A 275 -19.68 4.24 8.21
N ALA A 276 -19.00 3.46 7.39
CA ALA A 276 -17.88 3.97 6.58
C ALA A 276 -18.35 5.11 5.66
N LEU A 277 -17.48 6.09 5.42
CA LEU A 277 -17.73 7.22 4.53
C LEU A 277 -17.34 6.83 3.09
N ASN A 278 -18.33 6.68 2.22
CA ASN A 278 -18.11 6.25 0.83
C ASN A 278 -17.53 7.39 -0.02
N TYR A 279 -16.88 7.05 -1.14
CA TYR A 279 -16.42 8.06 -2.09
C TYR A 279 -17.59 8.93 -2.60
N GLY A 280 -17.38 10.26 -2.59
CA GLY A 280 -18.37 11.27 -2.96
C GLY A 280 -19.48 11.46 -1.92
N GLU A 281 -19.53 10.65 -0.86
CA GLU A 281 -20.51 10.81 0.21
C GLU A 281 -20.21 12.05 1.02
N LYS A 282 -21.23 12.89 1.19
CA LYS A 282 -21.26 13.97 2.17
C LYS A 282 -22.11 13.53 3.35
N ARG A 283 -21.52 13.53 4.55
CA ARG A 283 -22.20 13.21 5.81
C ARG A 283 -22.22 14.40 6.75
N ILE A 284 -23.33 14.56 7.46
CA ILE A 284 -23.55 15.65 8.40
C ILE A 284 -23.61 15.06 9.81
N ILE A 285 -22.76 15.57 10.71
CA ILE A 285 -22.71 15.21 12.12
C ILE A 285 -23.12 16.44 12.92
N GLN A 286 -24.25 16.35 13.61
CA GLN A 286 -24.71 17.43 14.49
C GLN A 286 -23.89 17.43 15.77
N PHE A 287 -23.62 18.62 16.31
CA PHE A 287 -22.98 18.78 17.61
C PHE A 287 -23.61 19.92 18.39
N ASP A 288 -23.50 19.81 19.70
CA ASP A 288 -23.86 20.84 20.65
C ASP A 288 -22.88 20.80 21.83
N PHE A 289 -22.56 21.98 22.36
CA PHE A 289 -21.77 22.15 23.56
C PHE A 289 -22.40 23.17 24.49
N ILE A 290 -22.15 22.98 25.78
CA ILE A 290 -22.40 24.01 26.79
C ILE A 290 -21.17 24.91 26.84
N LEU A 291 -21.37 26.20 26.59
CA LEU A 291 -20.31 27.20 26.63
C LEU A 291 -19.86 27.40 28.07
N LYS A 292 -18.56 27.22 28.29
CA LYS A 292 -17.87 27.57 29.53
C LYS A 292 -17.10 28.87 29.31
N GLU A 293 -16.77 29.58 30.38
CA GLU A 293 -15.90 30.76 30.28
C GLU A 293 -14.57 30.38 29.59
N ASN A 294 -14.07 31.25 28.71
CA ASN A 294 -12.78 31.14 28.03
C ASN A 294 -12.66 30.13 26.88
N VAL A 295 -13.76 29.71 26.25
CA VAL A 295 -13.72 29.03 24.95
C VAL A 295 -13.26 29.97 23.82
N SER A 296 -12.64 29.42 22.77
CA SER A 296 -12.13 30.22 21.65
C SER A 296 -12.36 29.61 20.27
N SER A 297 -12.42 28.27 20.19
CA SER A 297 -12.53 27.59 18.90
C SER A 297 -13.13 26.20 19.03
N ILE A 298 -13.66 25.68 17.93
CA ILE A 298 -14.01 24.27 17.77
C ILE A 298 -13.02 23.66 16.79
N ARG A 299 -12.49 22.48 17.11
CA ARG A 299 -11.65 21.68 16.23
C ARG A 299 -12.36 20.38 15.86
N ALA A 300 -12.39 20.05 14.58
CA ALA A 300 -12.82 18.76 14.09
C ALA A 300 -11.61 17.97 13.57
N GLN A 301 -11.54 16.69 13.91
CA GLN A 301 -10.50 15.78 13.42
C GLN A 301 -11.13 14.45 12.98
N MET A 302 -10.64 13.91 11.87
CA MET A 302 -10.83 12.51 11.51
C MET A 302 -9.55 11.75 11.84
N LEU A 303 -9.65 10.72 12.67
CA LEU A 303 -8.51 9.97 13.20
C LEU A 303 -8.65 8.50 12.85
N ARG A 304 -7.62 7.86 12.28
CA ARG A 304 -7.53 6.40 12.26
C ARG A 304 -6.93 5.93 13.57
N THR A 305 -7.58 5.00 14.26
CA THR A 305 -7.15 4.47 15.57
C THR A 305 -6.83 2.98 15.47
N SER A 306 -5.85 2.52 16.26
CA SER A 306 -5.68 1.09 16.57
C SER A 306 -6.78 0.59 17.51
N LEU A 307 -6.93 -0.73 17.61
CA LEU A 307 -7.88 -1.36 18.53
C LEU A 307 -7.61 -0.95 19.98
N GLU A 308 -6.34 -0.89 20.36
CA GLU A 308 -5.86 -0.50 21.69
C GLU A 308 -5.85 1.03 21.90
N ARG A 309 -6.12 1.81 20.85
CA ARG A 309 -6.07 3.29 20.83
C ARG A 309 -4.72 3.88 21.27
N ASP A 310 -3.66 3.09 21.21
CA ASP A 310 -2.29 3.48 21.51
C ASP A 310 -1.61 4.21 20.35
N THR A 311 -2.14 4.05 19.14
CA THR A 311 -1.71 4.75 17.94
C THR A 311 -2.90 5.43 17.28
N SER A 312 -2.68 6.69 16.86
CA SER A 312 -3.68 7.45 16.12
C SER A 312 -3.01 8.28 15.04
N PHE A 313 -3.65 8.35 13.87
CA PHE A 313 -3.17 9.12 12.73
C PHE A 313 -4.28 10.08 12.30
N ILE A 314 -3.94 11.36 12.19
CA ILE A 314 -4.86 12.38 11.68
C ILE A 314 -5.00 12.16 10.17
N LEU A 315 -6.24 11.98 9.73
CA LEU A 315 -6.60 11.86 8.32
C LEU A 315 -7.02 13.22 7.73
N ALA A 316 -7.70 14.04 8.53
CA ALA A 316 -8.10 15.40 8.18
C ALA A 316 -8.39 16.20 9.45
N GLU A 317 -8.21 17.52 9.38
CA GLU A 317 -8.48 18.44 10.48
C GLU A 317 -9.12 19.74 9.98
N LYS A 318 -10.02 20.33 10.77
CA LYS A 318 -10.55 21.68 10.54
C LYS A 318 -10.73 22.41 11.86
N ILE A 319 -10.36 23.69 11.90
CA ILE A 319 -10.59 24.56 13.05
C ILE A 319 -11.57 25.66 12.66
N TYR A 320 -12.56 25.91 13.52
CA TYR A 320 -13.44 27.06 13.51
C TYR A 320 -13.03 28.01 14.64
N GLY A 321 -12.43 29.14 14.29
CA GLY A 321 -11.80 30.07 15.24
C GLY A 321 -12.64 31.28 15.66
N HIS A 322 -13.95 31.26 15.44
CA HIS A 322 -14.83 32.42 15.65
C HIS A 322 -15.87 32.17 16.76
N LEU A 323 -15.42 31.99 18.01
CA LEU A 323 -16.29 31.82 19.20
C LEU A 323 -16.21 32.99 20.19
#